data_AF-A0A534NKL5-F1
#
_entry.id   AF-A0A534NKL5-F1
#
_cell.length_a   1.000
_cell.length_b   1.000
_cell.length_c   1.000
_cell.angle_alpha   90.00
_cell.angle_beta   90.00
_cell.angle_gamma   90.00
#
_symmetry.space_group_name_H-M   'P 1'
#
loop_
_entity.id
_entity.type
_entity.pdbx_description
1 polymer ?
#
loop_
_entity_poly.entity_id
_entity_poly.type
_entity_poly.pdbx_seq_one_letter_code
_entity_poly.pdbx_strand_id
1 'polypeptide(L)'
;MVARALAVSLEALNEELDALAIRRKAYRVARGSDALMPLAAATAGPSGPPVRRRQRGASAAPQPKPPDAPPATEAAMLRSLLAEVGPRRTLLAERLGTSGGALLARFRAAGLERELSLRERDLIRALWSKHRGSERKVAGELRTTPASLREISIERGLVRELEAERDRLRREALRRRWPRERIEQVLHRRDELRELGILEGLDREVAVRAGVIWNSLRGKRDADELFAKKLQLTRGDALRLQKLLHLS
;
A
#
# COMPACT_ATOMS: atom_id res chain seq x y z
N MET A 1 -24.97 22.72 -15.26
CA MET A 1 -25.42 22.41 -13.88
C MET A 1 -24.59 23.11 -12.80
N VAL A 2 -23.27 23.21 -12.94
CA VAL A 2 -22.38 23.86 -11.93
C VAL A 2 -22.66 25.37 -11.75
N ALA A 3 -22.79 26.15 -12.83
CA ALA A 3 -23.11 27.59 -12.75
C ALA A 3 -24.40 27.89 -11.97
N ARG A 4 -25.43 27.07 -12.18
CA ARG A 4 -26.72 27.18 -11.47
C ARG A 4 -26.61 26.82 -9.99
N ALA A 5 -25.76 25.86 -9.64
CA ALA A 5 -25.54 25.48 -8.24
C ALA A 5 -24.73 26.52 -7.46
N LEU A 6 -23.92 27.33 -8.17
CA LEU A 6 -23.12 28.41 -7.60
C LEU A 6 -23.77 29.79 -7.75
N ALA A 7 -24.99 29.87 -8.31
CA ALA A 7 -25.72 31.11 -8.58
C ALA A 7 -24.94 32.17 -9.38
N VAL A 8 -24.05 31.75 -10.28
CA VAL A 8 -23.26 32.64 -11.16
C VAL A 8 -23.67 32.49 -12.62
N SER A 9 -23.47 33.53 -13.43
CA SER A 9 -23.70 33.44 -14.88
C SER A 9 -22.69 32.48 -15.52
N LEU A 10 -23.09 31.85 -16.63
CA LEU A 10 -22.25 30.87 -17.30
C LEU A 10 -21.00 31.51 -17.91
N GLU A 11 -21.09 32.77 -18.32
CA GLU A 11 -19.96 33.58 -18.79
C GLU A 11 -18.96 33.86 -17.66
N ALA A 12 -19.43 34.34 -16.50
CA ALA A 12 -18.57 34.62 -15.35
C ALA A 12 -17.86 33.35 -14.82
N LEU A 13 -18.56 32.22 -14.78
CA LEU A 13 -17.95 30.94 -14.42
C LEU A 13 -16.87 30.52 -15.43
N ASN A 14 -17.05 30.82 -16.72
CA ASN A 14 -16.07 30.48 -17.74
C ASN A 14 -14.81 31.35 -17.60
N GLU A 15 -14.99 32.65 -17.36
CA GLU A 15 -13.89 33.59 -17.14
C GLU A 15 -13.06 33.21 -15.92
N GLU A 16 -13.69 32.84 -14.80
CA GLU A 16 -12.97 32.37 -13.61
C GLU A 16 -12.21 31.05 -13.87
N LEU A 17 -12.82 30.10 -14.59
CA LEU A 17 -12.17 28.82 -14.90
C LEU A 17 -11.01 28.97 -15.88
N ASP A 18 -11.07 29.96 -16.77
CA ASP A 18 -9.98 30.31 -17.69
C ASP A 18 -8.87 31.10 -16.97
N ALA A 19 -9.22 32.03 -16.08
CA ALA A 19 -8.26 32.76 -15.23
C ALA A 19 -7.48 31.81 -14.31
N LEU A 20 -8.13 30.77 -13.80
CA LEU A 20 -7.50 29.72 -12.99
C LEU A 20 -6.78 28.65 -13.82
N ALA A 21 -6.80 28.75 -15.16
CA ALA A 21 -6.24 27.78 -16.12
C ALA A 21 -6.71 26.33 -15.93
N ILE A 22 -7.79 26.11 -15.18
CA ILE A 22 -8.29 24.78 -14.79
C ILE A 22 -8.79 24.03 -16.02
N ARG A 23 -9.46 24.73 -16.93
CA ARG A 23 -10.03 24.16 -18.15
C ARG A 23 -8.94 23.65 -19.10
N ARG A 24 -7.88 24.45 -19.31
CA ARG A 24 -6.71 24.07 -20.11
C ARG A 24 -5.96 22.89 -19.50
N LYS A 25 -5.74 22.91 -18.18
CA LYS A 25 -5.06 21.84 -17.45
C LYS A 25 -5.84 20.52 -17.50
N ALA A 26 -7.15 20.56 -17.32
CA ALA A 26 -8.00 19.37 -17.41
C ALA A 26 -8.05 18.78 -18.83
N TYR A 27 -8.10 19.63 -19.87
CA TYR A 27 -8.12 19.18 -21.26
C TYR A 27 -6.79 18.56 -21.69
N ARG A 28 -5.67 19.17 -21.30
CA ARG A 28 -4.32 18.67 -21.55
C ARG A 28 -4.10 17.27 -20.98
N VAL A 29 -4.61 17.04 -19.77
CA VAL A 29 -4.51 15.74 -19.07
C VAL A 29 -5.38 14.67 -19.75
N ALA A 30 -6.52 15.05 -20.34
CA ALA A 30 -7.47 14.09 -20.90
C ALA A 30 -7.32 13.81 -22.40
N ARG A 31 -6.89 14.80 -23.22
CA ARG A 31 -6.95 14.72 -24.70
C ARG A 31 -5.80 15.38 -25.47
N GLY A 32 -4.78 15.97 -24.81
CA GLY A 32 -3.60 16.55 -25.47
C GLY A 32 -3.66 18.07 -25.70
N SER A 33 -2.95 18.56 -26.74
CA SER A 33 -2.56 19.97 -26.94
C SER A 33 -3.67 21.02 -26.81
N ASP A 34 -3.37 22.10 -26.09
CA ASP A 34 -4.27 23.23 -25.79
C ASP A 34 -4.83 23.92 -27.05
N ALA A 35 -4.13 23.85 -28.19
CA ALA A 35 -4.50 24.53 -29.44
C ALA A 35 -5.78 23.97 -30.09
N LEU A 36 -6.23 22.79 -29.68
CA LEU A 36 -7.41 22.10 -30.25
C LEU A 36 -8.61 22.13 -29.30
N MET A 37 -8.56 22.91 -28.21
CA MET A 37 -9.64 22.93 -27.22
C MET A 37 -10.90 23.65 -27.78
N PRO A 38 -12.07 22.98 -27.86
CA PRO A 38 -13.29 23.63 -28.32
C PRO A 38 -13.82 24.64 -27.29
N LEU A 39 -14.38 25.75 -27.79
CA LEU A 39 -15.13 26.72 -26.99
C LEU A 39 -16.39 26.06 -26.40
N ALA A 40 -16.75 26.44 -25.18
CA ALA A 40 -17.88 25.82 -24.50
C ALA A 40 -19.15 26.48 -25.03
N ALA A 41 -19.92 25.76 -25.85
CA ALA A 41 -21.22 26.20 -26.32
C ALA A 41 -22.32 25.63 -25.42
N ALA A 42 -23.40 26.40 -25.23
CA ALA A 42 -24.59 25.89 -24.57
C ALA A 42 -25.22 24.78 -25.42
N THR A 43 -25.27 23.56 -24.89
CA THR A 43 -25.94 22.44 -25.54
C THR A 43 -27.44 22.70 -25.58
N ALA A 44 -27.98 22.96 -26.77
CA ALA A 44 -29.41 23.10 -27.00
C ALA A 44 -30.10 21.72 -26.96
N GLY A 45 -31.01 21.54 -25.99
CA GLY A 45 -32.12 20.57 -26.03
C GLY A 45 -31.77 19.07 -25.94
N PRO A 46 -32.70 18.23 -25.43
CA PRO A 46 -32.46 16.80 -25.26
C PRO A 46 -32.73 16.05 -26.58
N SER A 47 -31.70 15.44 -27.16
CA SER A 47 -31.85 14.44 -28.22
C SER A 47 -31.72 13.05 -27.63
N GLY A 48 -32.86 12.38 -27.45
CA GLY A 48 -32.97 10.97 -27.08
C GLY A 48 -34.40 10.48 -27.28
N PRO A 49 -34.61 9.24 -27.75
CA PRO A 49 -35.96 8.72 -28.02
C PRO A 49 -36.79 8.59 -26.73
N PRO A 50 -38.13 8.67 -26.81
CA PRO A 50 -38.98 8.87 -25.64
C PRO A 50 -38.95 7.66 -24.70
N VAL A 51 -38.37 7.85 -23.52
CA VAL A 51 -38.43 6.86 -22.44
C VAL A 51 -39.80 6.96 -21.77
N ARG A 52 -40.56 5.86 -21.88
CA ARG A 52 -41.89 5.67 -21.28
C ARG A 52 -41.83 5.94 -19.77
N ARG A 53 -42.42 7.05 -19.33
CA ARG A 53 -42.48 7.48 -17.92
C ARG A 53 -43.39 6.53 -17.15
N ARG A 54 -42.83 5.59 -16.38
CA ARG A 54 -43.60 4.85 -15.36
C ARG A 54 -44.09 5.85 -14.31
N GLN A 55 -45.41 5.94 -14.12
CA GLN A 55 -46.00 6.61 -12.97
C GLN A 55 -45.49 5.92 -11.70
N ARG A 56 -44.69 6.63 -10.90
CA ARG A 56 -44.41 6.24 -9.51
C ARG A 56 -45.35 7.02 -8.61
N GLY A 57 -46.57 6.50 -8.49
CA GLY A 57 -47.34 6.60 -7.26
C GLY A 57 -46.95 5.40 -6.41
N ALA A 58 -46.01 5.60 -5.48
CA ALA A 58 -45.76 4.75 -4.32
C ALA A 58 -44.76 5.49 -3.43
N SER A 59 -45.19 5.79 -2.20
CA SER A 59 -44.46 6.50 -1.16
C SER A 59 -42.97 6.16 -1.14
N ALA A 60 -42.13 7.17 -1.39
CA ALA A 60 -40.74 7.10 -1.00
C ALA A 60 -40.69 7.12 0.54
N ALA A 61 -40.19 6.05 1.15
CA ALA A 61 -39.81 6.07 2.55
C ALA A 61 -38.85 7.26 2.79
N PRO A 62 -38.98 8.00 3.90
CA PRO A 62 -38.11 9.13 4.17
C PRO A 62 -36.66 8.67 4.18
N GLN A 63 -35.81 9.40 3.45
CA GLN A 63 -34.36 9.24 3.57
C GLN A 63 -33.98 9.40 5.05
N PRO A 64 -33.10 8.54 5.61
CA PRO A 64 -32.62 8.75 6.97
C PRO A 64 -31.96 10.12 7.04
N LYS A 65 -32.44 10.96 7.98
CA LYS A 65 -31.82 12.24 8.28
C LYS A 65 -30.31 12.01 8.51
N PRO A 66 -29.42 12.88 7.98
CA PRO A 66 -28.03 12.85 8.41
C PRO A 66 -28.03 12.98 9.94
N PRO A 67 -27.25 12.15 10.66
CA PRO A 67 -27.17 12.30 12.12
C PRO A 67 -26.71 13.71 12.45
N ASP A 68 -27.27 14.28 13.52
CA ASP A 68 -26.86 15.56 14.06
C ASP A 68 -25.34 15.57 14.20
N ALA A 69 -24.72 16.71 13.85
CA ALA A 69 -23.30 16.86 14.00
C ALA A 69 -22.93 16.47 15.45
N PRO A 70 -21.94 15.58 15.65
CA PRO A 70 -21.46 15.22 16.97
C PRO A 70 -21.15 16.52 17.71
N PRO A 71 -21.41 16.60 19.03
CA PRO A 71 -21.04 17.80 19.77
C PRO A 71 -19.56 18.05 19.50
N ALA A 72 -19.18 19.30 19.18
CA ALA A 72 -17.83 19.65 18.73
C ALA A 72 -16.71 19.12 19.66
N THR A 73 -17.07 18.79 20.90
CA THR A 73 -16.27 18.09 21.91
C THR A 73 -15.84 16.66 21.52
N GLU A 74 -16.70 15.82 20.94
CA GLU A 74 -16.33 14.44 20.58
C GLU A 74 -15.37 14.40 19.38
N ALA A 75 -15.61 15.20 18.35
CA ALA A 75 -14.71 15.29 17.21
C ALA A 75 -13.32 15.83 17.62
N ALA A 76 -13.27 16.82 18.52
CA ALA A 76 -12.01 17.33 19.07
C ALA A 76 -11.28 16.26 19.90
N MET A 77 -11.99 15.52 20.76
CA MET A 77 -11.44 14.40 21.54
C MET A 77 -10.83 13.33 20.62
N LEU A 78 -11.55 12.90 19.58
CA LEU A 78 -11.08 11.87 18.66
C LEU A 78 -9.89 12.34 17.81
N ARG A 79 -9.84 13.61 17.41
CA ARG A 79 -8.65 14.18 16.74
C ARG A 79 -7.44 14.20 17.67
N SER A 80 -7.62 14.60 18.93
CA SER A 80 -6.55 14.58 19.93
C SER A 80 -6.03 13.16 20.14
N LEU A 81 -6.93 12.18 20.28
CA LEU A 81 -6.55 10.78 20.43
C LEU A 81 -5.81 10.25 19.19
N LEU A 82 -6.27 10.63 17.98
CA LEU A 82 -5.60 10.27 16.73
C LEU A 82 -4.21 10.90 16.62
N ALA A 83 -3.98 12.07 17.20
CA ALA A 83 -2.68 12.72 17.24
C ALA A 83 -1.72 12.04 18.25
N GLU A 84 -2.22 11.64 19.42
CA GLU A 84 -1.43 10.97 20.46
C GLU A 84 -1.06 9.53 20.07
N VAL A 85 -2.05 8.73 19.68
CA VAL A 85 -1.90 7.27 19.46
C VAL A 85 -1.55 6.94 18.01
N GLY A 86 -1.91 7.83 17.08
CA GLY A 86 -1.85 7.56 15.65
C GLY A 86 -3.02 6.69 15.16
N PRO A 87 -3.04 6.35 13.86
CA PRO A 87 -4.15 5.65 13.19
C PRO A 87 -4.12 4.13 13.43
N ARG A 88 -3.84 3.69 14.66
CA ARG A 88 -3.75 2.26 15.03
C ARG A 88 -5.07 1.79 15.62
N ARG A 89 -5.88 1.09 14.83
CA ARG A 89 -7.24 0.67 15.23
C ARG A 89 -7.29 -0.06 16.56
N THR A 90 -6.40 -1.02 16.80
CA THR A 90 -6.39 -1.79 18.05
C THR A 90 -6.19 -0.87 19.26
N LEU A 91 -5.19 0.02 19.21
CA LEU A 91 -4.91 0.95 20.30
C LEU A 91 -6.00 1.99 20.50
N LEU A 92 -6.56 2.51 19.41
CA LEU A 92 -7.66 3.47 19.47
C LEU A 92 -8.91 2.81 20.08
N ALA A 93 -9.21 1.57 19.69
CA ALA A 93 -10.31 0.78 20.23
C ALA A 93 -10.12 0.49 21.72
N GLU A 94 -8.92 0.07 22.15
CA GLU A 94 -8.56 -0.14 23.55
C GLU A 94 -8.74 1.13 24.39
N ARG A 95 -8.22 2.27 23.92
CA ARG A 95 -8.33 3.56 24.62
C ARG A 95 -9.77 4.06 24.76
N LEU A 96 -10.62 3.73 23.79
CA LEU A 96 -12.03 4.12 23.80
C LEU A 96 -12.94 3.08 24.45
N GLY A 97 -12.42 1.90 24.84
CA GLY A 97 -13.22 0.79 25.36
C GLY A 97 -14.24 0.25 24.34
N THR A 98 -13.92 0.29 23.05
CA THR A 98 -14.84 -0.10 21.96
C THR A 98 -14.29 -1.25 21.12
N SER A 99 -15.14 -1.90 20.33
CA SER A 99 -14.70 -2.83 19.27
C SER A 99 -14.30 -2.09 17.98
N GLY A 100 -13.63 -2.77 17.05
CA GLY A 100 -13.16 -2.16 15.79
C GLY A 100 -14.28 -1.62 14.89
N GLY A 101 -15.42 -2.31 14.79
CA GLY A 101 -16.57 -1.82 14.03
C GLY A 101 -17.21 -0.58 14.67
N ALA A 102 -17.33 -0.58 16.01
CA ALA A 102 -17.83 0.57 16.77
C ALA A 102 -16.89 1.77 16.67
N LEU A 103 -15.57 1.56 16.69
CA LEU A 103 -14.57 2.60 16.46
C LEU A 103 -14.80 3.32 15.13
N LEU A 104 -14.93 2.58 14.03
CA LEU A 104 -15.16 3.18 12.71
C LEU A 104 -16.49 3.94 12.64
N ALA A 105 -17.55 3.39 13.24
CA ALA A 105 -18.85 4.07 13.32
C ALA A 105 -18.75 5.40 14.08
N ARG A 106 -17.99 5.45 15.19
CA ARG A 106 -17.74 6.69 15.94
C ARG A 106 -16.94 7.70 15.13
N PHE A 107 -15.87 7.29 14.45
CA PHE A 107 -15.11 8.19 13.57
C PHE A 107 -15.94 8.69 12.38
N ARG A 108 -16.88 7.89 11.87
CA ARG A 108 -17.82 8.31 10.82
C ARG A 108 -18.82 9.32 11.33
N ALA A 109 -19.44 9.07 12.48
CA ALA A 109 -20.33 10.03 13.15
C ALA A 109 -19.57 11.33 13.47
N ALA A 110 -18.29 11.23 13.83
CA ALA A 110 -17.39 12.35 14.07
C ALA A 110 -17.04 13.21 12.83
N GLY A 111 -17.34 12.73 11.62
CA GLY A 111 -16.85 13.33 10.37
C GLY A 111 -15.35 13.14 10.11
N LEU A 112 -14.69 12.21 10.82
CA LEU A 112 -13.23 11.98 10.78
C LEU A 112 -12.82 10.71 10.04
N GLU A 113 -13.76 9.97 9.43
CA GLU A 113 -13.48 8.72 8.72
C GLU A 113 -12.41 8.89 7.63
N ARG A 114 -12.47 9.98 6.87
CA ARG A 114 -11.49 10.28 5.81
C ARG A 114 -10.10 10.53 6.37
N GLU A 115 -9.99 11.28 7.48
CA GLU A 115 -8.71 11.58 8.11
C GLU A 115 -8.06 10.31 8.67
N LEU A 116 -8.82 9.51 9.42
CA LEU A 116 -8.36 8.21 9.92
C LEU A 116 -7.89 7.32 8.77
N SER A 117 -8.67 7.23 7.70
CA SER A 117 -8.34 6.39 6.53
C SER A 117 -7.06 6.82 5.84
N LEU A 118 -6.83 8.12 5.66
CA LEU A 118 -5.61 8.63 5.03
C LEU A 118 -4.38 8.37 5.90
N ARG A 119 -4.44 8.70 7.18
CA ARG A 119 -3.33 8.45 8.11
C ARG A 119 -3.02 6.96 8.24
N GLU A 120 -4.05 6.10 8.28
CA GLU A 120 -3.87 4.65 8.34
C GLU A 120 -3.17 4.13 7.08
N ARG A 121 -3.55 4.63 5.90
CA ARG A 121 -2.87 4.28 4.65
C ARG A 121 -1.40 4.68 4.66
N ASP A 122 -1.11 5.91 5.06
CA ASP A 122 0.26 6.44 5.05
C ASP A 122 1.13 5.74 6.10
N LEU A 123 0.57 5.39 7.26
CA LEU A 123 1.25 4.57 8.25
C LEU A 123 1.56 3.18 7.71
N ILE A 124 0.59 2.49 7.11
CA ILE A 124 0.81 1.15 6.53
C ILE A 124 1.90 1.21 5.45
N ARG A 125 1.87 2.20 4.56
CA ARG A 125 2.91 2.40 3.53
C ARG A 125 4.29 2.61 4.14
N ALA A 126 4.40 3.51 5.11
CA ALA A 126 5.65 3.81 5.79
C ALA A 126 6.22 2.55 6.47
N LEU A 127 5.38 1.79 7.18
CA LEU A 127 5.77 0.55 7.82
C LEU A 127 6.14 -0.54 6.81
N TRP A 128 5.40 -0.66 5.71
CA TRP A 128 5.69 -1.63 4.66
C TRP A 128 7.05 -1.37 4.01
N SER A 129 7.39 -0.10 3.76
CA SER A 129 8.70 0.31 3.27
C SER A 129 9.81 0.04 4.30
N LYS A 130 9.59 0.48 5.56
CA LYS A 130 10.52 0.28 6.68
C LYS A 130 10.89 -1.18 6.88
N HIS A 131 9.88 -2.07 6.83
CA HIS A 131 10.05 -3.50 7.08
C HIS A 131 10.20 -4.33 5.81
N ARG A 132 10.45 -3.69 4.66
CA ARG A 132 10.68 -4.35 3.36
C ARG A 132 9.63 -5.41 3.04
N GLY A 133 8.36 -5.05 3.19
CA GLY A 133 7.23 -5.92 2.86
C GLY A 133 6.97 -7.07 3.84
N SER A 134 7.57 -7.05 5.03
CA SER A 134 7.29 -8.00 6.10
C SER A 134 5.91 -7.78 6.71
N GLU A 135 4.93 -8.59 6.31
CA GLU A 135 3.56 -8.53 6.86
C GLU A 135 3.54 -8.72 8.39
N ARG A 136 4.40 -9.61 8.91
CA ARG A 136 4.49 -9.91 10.35
C ARG A 136 5.02 -8.73 11.16
N LYS A 137 6.12 -8.11 10.72
CA LYS A 137 6.70 -6.95 11.42
C LYS A 137 5.77 -5.74 11.37
N VAL A 138 5.11 -5.51 10.24
CA VAL A 138 4.12 -4.44 10.09
C VAL A 138 2.93 -4.67 11.02
N ALA A 139 2.38 -5.89 11.06
CA ALA A 139 1.29 -6.23 11.98
C ALA A 139 1.71 -6.05 13.46
N GLY A 140 2.94 -6.45 13.80
CA GLY A 140 3.51 -6.25 15.13
C GLY A 140 3.57 -4.77 15.55
N GLU A 141 4.06 -3.88 14.68
CA GLU A 141 4.12 -2.44 14.98
C GLU A 141 2.74 -1.75 15.03
N LEU A 142 1.76 -2.30 14.32
CA LEU A 142 0.37 -1.85 14.40
C LEU A 142 -0.37 -2.42 15.61
N ARG A 143 0.27 -3.33 16.38
CA ARG A 143 -0.36 -4.12 17.45
C ARG A 143 -1.62 -4.83 16.97
N THR A 144 -1.49 -5.54 15.85
CA THR A 144 -2.58 -6.28 15.24
C THR A 144 -2.07 -7.63 14.72
N THR A 145 -2.97 -8.43 14.15
CA THR A 145 -2.60 -9.71 13.53
C THR A 145 -2.35 -9.53 12.03
N PRO A 146 -1.55 -10.40 11.39
CA PRO A 146 -1.41 -10.39 9.92
C PRO A 146 -2.76 -10.52 9.19
N ALA A 147 -3.67 -11.34 9.70
CA ALA A 147 -5.01 -11.48 9.15
C ALA A 147 -5.78 -10.14 9.16
N SER A 148 -5.81 -9.46 10.31
CA SER A 148 -6.45 -8.16 10.45
C SER A 148 -5.75 -7.06 9.62
N LEU A 149 -4.42 -7.11 9.48
CA LEU A 149 -3.70 -6.20 8.59
C LEU A 149 -4.14 -6.39 7.13
N ARG A 150 -4.39 -7.62 6.67
CA ARG A 150 -4.90 -7.89 5.33
C ARG A 150 -6.31 -7.34 5.13
N GLU A 151 -7.19 -7.53 6.11
CA GLU A 151 -8.55 -6.94 6.09
C GLU A 151 -8.49 -5.42 6.00
N ILE A 152 -7.69 -4.76 6.85
CA ILE A 152 -7.49 -3.31 6.82
C ILE A 152 -6.93 -2.89 5.44
N SER A 153 -5.98 -3.63 4.88
CA SER A 153 -5.40 -3.32 3.58
C SER A 153 -6.41 -3.42 2.44
N ILE A 154 -7.37 -4.36 2.52
CA ILE A 154 -8.50 -4.48 1.58
C ILE A 154 -9.41 -3.28 1.72
N GLU A 155 -9.86 -2.96 2.94
CA GLU A 155 -10.73 -1.81 3.22
C GLU A 155 -10.13 -0.48 2.78
N ARG A 156 -8.80 -0.37 2.83
CA ARG A 156 -8.05 0.83 2.44
C ARG A 156 -7.59 0.83 0.98
N GLY A 157 -7.88 -0.22 0.22
CA GLY A 157 -7.52 -0.32 -1.19
C GLY A 157 -6.00 -0.37 -1.45
N LEU A 158 -5.23 -0.90 -0.50
CA LEU A 158 -3.77 -0.97 -0.57
C LEU A 158 -3.23 -2.28 -1.17
N VAL A 159 -4.05 -3.32 -1.30
CA VAL A 159 -3.62 -4.68 -1.67
C VAL A 159 -2.68 -4.69 -2.88
N ARG A 160 -3.09 -4.08 -3.99
CA ARG A 160 -2.29 -4.04 -5.23
C ARG A 160 -0.97 -3.27 -5.06
N GLU A 161 -0.98 -2.21 -4.27
CA GLU A 161 0.21 -1.39 -4.01
C GLU A 161 1.24 -2.18 -3.18
N LEU A 162 0.77 -2.82 -2.10
CA LEU A 162 1.62 -3.63 -1.22
C LEU A 162 2.17 -4.87 -1.96
N GLU A 163 1.38 -5.50 -2.81
CA GLU A 163 1.84 -6.60 -3.67
C GLU A 163 2.85 -6.14 -4.72
N ALA A 164 2.62 -5.01 -5.38
CA ALA A 164 3.58 -4.47 -6.34
C ALA A 164 4.94 -4.17 -5.70
N GLU A 165 4.95 -3.63 -4.48
CA GLU A 165 6.18 -3.40 -3.73
C GLU A 165 6.83 -4.73 -3.30
N ARG A 166 6.03 -5.72 -2.86
CA ARG A 166 6.55 -7.06 -2.56
C ARG A 166 7.19 -7.72 -3.77
N ASP A 167 6.59 -7.60 -4.95
CA ASP A 167 7.12 -8.15 -6.21
C ASP A 167 8.35 -7.39 -6.71
N ARG A 168 8.42 -6.07 -6.45
CA ARG A 168 9.64 -5.30 -6.66
C ARG A 168 10.77 -5.82 -5.78
N LEU A 169 10.52 -6.04 -4.48
CA LEU A 169 11.50 -6.57 -3.54
C LEU A 169 11.95 -7.99 -3.90
N ARG A 170 11.02 -8.85 -4.34
CA ARG A 170 11.35 -10.17 -4.91
C ARG A 170 12.28 -10.05 -6.10
N ARG A 171 11.94 -9.20 -7.08
CA ARG A 171 12.79 -8.99 -8.27
C ARG A 171 14.16 -8.44 -7.92
N GLU A 172 14.24 -7.51 -6.98
CA GLU A 172 15.52 -6.99 -6.50
C GLU A 172 16.36 -8.08 -5.83
N ALA A 173 15.72 -8.89 -4.98
CA ALA A 173 16.36 -10.03 -4.34
C ALA A 173 16.87 -11.05 -5.37
N LEU A 174 16.10 -11.32 -6.43
CA LEU A 174 16.48 -12.23 -7.50
C LEU A 174 17.58 -11.68 -8.43
N ARG A 175 17.87 -10.38 -8.42
CA ARG A 175 18.93 -9.78 -9.26
C ARG A 175 20.33 -9.83 -8.63
N ARG A 176 20.46 -10.26 -7.37
CA ARG A 176 21.74 -10.34 -6.67
C ARG A 176 22.72 -11.29 -7.38
N ARG A 177 23.97 -10.87 -7.52
CA ARG A 177 24.96 -11.60 -8.33
C ARG A 177 25.58 -12.76 -7.56
N TRP A 178 25.88 -13.83 -8.29
CA TRP A 178 26.71 -14.94 -7.79
C TRP A 178 28.20 -14.55 -7.83
N PRO A 179 29.08 -15.06 -6.94
CA PRO A 179 28.78 -15.88 -5.76
C PRO A 179 28.41 -15.08 -4.52
N ARG A 180 29.17 -14.03 -4.22
CA ARG A 180 29.17 -13.37 -2.91
C ARG A 180 27.82 -12.79 -2.51
N GLU A 181 27.24 -11.90 -3.32
CA GLU A 181 25.99 -11.21 -2.96
C GLU A 181 24.83 -12.20 -2.73
N ARG A 182 24.74 -13.24 -3.59
CA ARG A 182 23.71 -14.28 -3.48
C ARG A 182 23.85 -15.08 -2.19
N ILE A 183 25.07 -15.47 -1.83
CA ILE A 183 25.34 -16.28 -0.65
C ILE A 183 25.12 -15.45 0.62
N GLU A 184 25.68 -14.24 0.69
CA GLU A 184 25.48 -13.32 1.83
C GLU A 184 23.98 -13.05 2.06
N GLN A 185 23.20 -12.92 0.98
CA GLN A 185 21.75 -12.75 1.07
C GLN A 185 21.06 -13.97 1.72
N VAL A 186 21.40 -15.19 1.31
CA VAL A 186 20.84 -16.43 1.87
C VAL A 186 21.33 -16.68 3.30
N LEU A 187 22.52 -16.23 3.67
CA LEU A 187 23.04 -16.37 5.03
C LEU A 187 22.42 -15.35 6.00
N HIS A 188 22.30 -14.08 5.61
CA HIS A 188 21.97 -13.00 6.53
C HIS A 188 20.52 -12.51 6.45
N ARG A 189 19.78 -12.80 5.37
CA ARG A 189 18.42 -12.27 5.13
C ARG A 189 17.36 -13.37 5.05
N ARG A 190 17.57 -14.51 5.71
CA ARG A 190 16.68 -15.70 5.64
C ARG A 190 15.23 -15.38 5.95
N ASP A 191 14.97 -14.67 7.04
CA ASP A 191 13.60 -14.37 7.46
C ASP A 191 12.87 -13.49 6.44
N GLU A 192 13.56 -12.47 5.90
CA GLU A 192 13.01 -11.63 4.85
C GLU A 192 12.72 -12.43 3.57
N LEU A 193 13.65 -13.28 3.13
CA LEU A 193 13.45 -14.14 1.96
C LEU A 193 12.31 -15.14 2.15
N ARG A 194 12.12 -15.63 3.39
CA ARG A 194 11.04 -16.54 3.75
C ARG A 194 9.70 -15.84 3.65
N GLU A 195 9.59 -14.62 4.17
CA GLU A 195 8.38 -13.81 4.08
C GLU A 195 8.07 -13.40 2.64
N LEU A 196 9.09 -13.18 1.81
CA LEU A 196 8.91 -12.98 0.37
C LEU A 196 8.53 -14.27 -0.38
N GLY A 197 8.68 -15.44 0.23
CA GLY A 197 8.37 -16.74 -0.38
C GLY A 197 9.38 -17.20 -1.43
N ILE A 198 10.62 -16.70 -1.38
CA ILE A 198 11.68 -17.03 -2.35
C ILE A 198 12.89 -17.72 -1.71
N LEU A 199 12.91 -17.89 -0.38
CA LEU A 199 14.03 -18.50 0.34
C LEU A 199 14.38 -19.89 -0.21
N GLU A 200 13.42 -20.80 -0.28
CA GLU A 200 13.67 -22.20 -0.64
C GLU A 200 14.31 -22.36 -2.02
N GLY A 201 13.85 -21.58 -3.01
CA GLY A 201 14.43 -21.57 -4.35
C GLY A 201 15.88 -21.08 -4.35
N LEU A 202 16.17 -20.02 -3.59
CA LEU A 202 17.52 -19.46 -3.50
C LEU A 202 18.47 -20.34 -2.67
N ASP A 203 17.96 -20.95 -1.61
CA ASP A 203 18.69 -21.89 -0.75
C ASP A 203 19.14 -23.10 -1.58
N ARG A 204 18.24 -23.64 -2.41
CA ARG A 204 18.55 -24.74 -3.33
C ARG A 204 19.55 -24.34 -4.41
N GLU A 205 19.43 -23.15 -5.01
CA GLU A 205 20.40 -22.64 -5.99
C GLU A 205 21.80 -22.56 -5.37
N VAL A 206 21.89 -21.94 -4.19
CA VAL A 206 23.14 -21.80 -3.44
C VAL A 206 23.72 -23.16 -3.09
N ALA A 207 22.90 -24.09 -2.61
CA ALA A 207 23.31 -25.45 -2.26
C ALA A 207 23.94 -26.20 -3.43
N VAL A 208 23.28 -26.19 -4.60
CA VAL A 208 23.77 -26.89 -5.80
C VAL A 208 25.10 -26.29 -6.26
N ARG A 209 25.16 -24.96 -6.42
CA ARG A 209 26.35 -24.30 -6.98
C ARG A 209 27.54 -24.35 -6.03
N ALA A 210 27.32 -24.14 -4.73
CA ALA A 210 28.36 -24.27 -3.72
C ALA A 210 28.81 -25.73 -3.54
N GLY A 211 27.89 -26.69 -3.58
CA GLY A 211 28.18 -28.12 -3.49
C GLY A 211 29.10 -28.62 -4.60
N VAL A 212 28.87 -28.19 -5.85
CA VAL A 212 29.78 -28.50 -6.98
C VAL A 212 31.20 -28.01 -6.72
N ILE A 213 31.33 -26.78 -6.20
CA ILE A 213 32.64 -26.19 -5.88
C ILE A 213 33.31 -26.96 -4.74
N TRP A 214 32.56 -27.27 -3.68
CA TRP A 214 33.06 -28.04 -2.54
C TRP A 214 33.55 -29.42 -2.95
N ASN A 215 32.77 -30.15 -3.74
CA ASN A 215 33.14 -31.49 -4.23
C ASN A 215 34.43 -31.46 -5.08
N SER A 216 34.68 -30.38 -5.83
CA SER A 216 35.93 -30.20 -6.59
C SER A 216 37.17 -29.90 -5.73
N LEU A 217 36.96 -29.52 -4.46
CA LEU A 217 38.00 -29.16 -3.51
C LEU A 217 38.20 -30.23 -2.43
N ARG A 218 37.23 -31.12 -2.24
CA ARG A 218 37.27 -32.21 -1.26
C ARG A 218 38.54 -33.05 -1.42
N GLY A 219 39.24 -33.29 -0.32
CA GLY A 219 40.52 -34.02 -0.28
C GLY A 219 41.78 -33.15 -0.44
N LYS A 220 41.65 -31.84 -0.67
CA LYS A 220 42.79 -30.91 -0.66
C LYS A 220 43.09 -30.45 0.77
N ARG A 221 44.39 -30.27 1.09
CA ARG A 221 44.86 -29.82 2.41
C ARG A 221 44.24 -28.49 2.84
N ASP A 222 44.04 -27.57 1.88
CA ASP A 222 43.52 -26.22 2.13
C ASP A 222 42.11 -26.02 1.53
N ALA A 223 41.29 -27.08 1.52
CA ALA A 223 39.97 -27.07 0.88
C ALA A 223 39.07 -25.92 1.36
N ASP A 224 39.07 -25.61 2.66
CA ASP A 224 38.27 -24.54 3.26
C ASP A 224 38.69 -23.15 2.80
N GLU A 225 40.01 -22.89 2.74
CA GLU A 225 40.53 -21.60 2.28
C GLU A 225 40.28 -21.41 0.78
N LEU A 226 40.46 -22.48 0.00
CA LEU A 226 40.14 -22.47 -1.43
C LEU A 226 38.64 -22.28 -1.67
N PHE A 227 37.79 -22.84 -0.81
CA PHE A 227 36.33 -22.70 -0.89
C PHE A 227 35.91 -21.26 -0.60
N ALA A 228 36.40 -20.68 0.50
CA ALA A 228 36.17 -19.27 0.83
C ALA A 228 36.67 -18.34 -0.28
N LYS A 229 37.89 -18.59 -0.80
CA LYS A 229 38.49 -17.80 -1.87
C LYS A 229 37.70 -17.89 -3.18
N LYS A 230 37.27 -19.10 -3.58
CA LYS A 230 36.46 -19.30 -4.80
C LYS A 230 35.09 -18.62 -4.72
N LEU A 231 34.48 -18.60 -3.54
CA LEU A 231 33.18 -17.96 -3.33
C LEU A 231 33.27 -16.48 -2.95
N GLN A 232 34.50 -15.95 -2.81
CA GLN A 232 34.77 -14.58 -2.37
C GLN A 232 34.10 -14.25 -1.01
N LEU A 233 34.12 -15.22 -0.10
CA LEU A 233 33.51 -15.11 1.23
C LEU A 233 34.56 -14.89 2.31
N THR A 234 34.12 -14.37 3.46
CA THR A 234 34.91 -14.47 4.68
C THR A 234 35.01 -15.93 5.12
N ARG A 235 36.06 -16.28 5.89
CA ARG A 235 36.19 -17.62 6.46
C ARG A 235 34.97 -18.01 7.31
N GLY A 236 34.43 -17.06 8.07
CA GLY A 236 33.24 -17.27 8.89
C GLY A 236 31.99 -17.60 8.07
N ASP A 237 31.78 -16.89 6.96
CA ASP A 237 30.61 -17.12 6.10
C ASP A 237 30.74 -18.42 5.29
N ALA A 238 31.96 -18.78 4.87
CA ALA A 238 32.22 -20.09 4.25
C ALA A 238 31.89 -21.25 5.20
N LEU A 239 32.30 -21.16 6.47
CA LEU A 239 31.96 -22.16 7.50
C LEU A 239 30.45 -22.21 7.79
N ARG A 240 29.79 -21.05 7.86
CA ARG A 240 28.33 -20.98 8.02
C ARG A 240 27.61 -21.62 6.84
N LEU A 241 28.09 -21.36 5.62
CA LEU A 241 27.56 -21.96 4.40
C LEU A 241 27.74 -23.48 4.40
N GLN A 242 28.93 -24.01 4.74
CA GLN A 242 29.14 -25.45 4.85
C GLN A 242 28.17 -26.12 5.83
N LYS A 243 28.02 -25.53 7.02
CA LYS A 243 27.08 -26.01 8.05
C LYS A 243 25.64 -26.01 7.54
N LEU A 244 25.23 -24.94 6.86
CA LEU A 244 23.89 -24.79 6.30
C LEU A 244 23.62 -25.84 5.21
N LEU A 245 24.63 -26.16 4.40
CA LEU A 245 24.53 -27.10 3.29
C LEU A 245 24.79 -28.55 3.68
N HIS A 246 25.04 -28.84 4.97
CA HIS A 246 25.46 -30.16 5.46
C HIS A 246 26.67 -30.74 4.68
N LEU A 247 27.56 -29.85 4.22
CA LEU A 247 28.77 -30.22 3.51
C LEU A 247 29.88 -30.48 4.55
N SER A 248 29.82 -31.65 5.18
CA SER A 248 30.92 -32.20 5.99
C SER A 248 31.78 -33.18 5.19
#